data_AF-A0A1B7NW06-F1
#
_entry.id   AF-A0A1B7NW06-F1
#
_cell.length_a   1.000
_cell.length_b   1.000
_cell.length_c   1.000
_cell.angle_alpha   90.00
_cell.angle_beta   90.00
_cell.angle_gamma   90.00
#
_symmetry.space_group_name_H-M   'P 1'
#
loop_
_entity.id
_entity.type
_entity.pdbx_description
1 polymer ?
#
loop_
_entity_poly.entity_id
_entity_poly.type
_entity_poly.pdbx_seq_one_letter_code
_entity_poly.pdbx_strand_id
1 'polypeptide(L)'
;MEHLAEFIIAIRRKYGIDTEGDYEDVGPANKKPQSERVTYVGHDWGAVLGFRLASEAPQLADRFILTNGPLLPLVKSNLAQAWESSGKMFKTFLRNPFHSHTLLLQAISRLKPLFRQLILSGYIFVFQLPMPLVRYTGSGGNYSFLKMVHVQAAGNVVEFTDRDAEESMASTLGPGATEFKTTTKDGEQYPHSIARRIKIGNFGDTASYYRHGAAVGTWHKSLETISALYGLGEPRRTSTGMAMQTGPPGALQANTTILWGEADTALDPNVMLEGIADYLVRGSELVMLPRTAHFSPMEVEARVAIEKAVEWAVGGEKGDVGAMIADVYPGAVVTVRK
;
A
#
# COMPACT_ATOMS: atom_id res chain seq x y z
N MET A 1 -6.97 6.55 -9.08
CA MET A 1 -7.98 5.71 -8.42
C MET A 1 -8.94 5.12 -9.44
N GLU A 2 -9.59 5.94 -10.27
CA GLU A 2 -10.56 5.47 -11.28
C GLU A 2 -10.05 4.27 -12.11
N HIS A 3 -8.94 4.45 -12.84
CA HIS A 3 -8.37 3.36 -13.66
C HIS A 3 -7.97 2.10 -12.87
N LEU A 4 -7.61 2.24 -11.59
CA LEU A 4 -7.33 1.07 -10.74
C LEU A 4 -8.61 0.33 -10.39
N ALA A 5 -9.69 1.05 -10.07
CA ALA A 5 -11.00 0.45 -9.83
C ALA A 5 -11.56 -0.20 -11.10
N GLU A 6 -11.51 0.49 -12.24
CA GLU A 6 -11.89 -0.05 -13.55
C GLU A 6 -11.12 -1.32 -13.88
N PHE A 7 -9.80 -1.33 -13.64
CA PHE A 7 -8.97 -2.51 -13.81
C PHE A 7 -9.45 -3.69 -12.94
N ILE A 8 -9.68 -3.46 -11.64
CA ILE A 8 -10.16 -4.52 -10.74
C ILE A 8 -11.54 -5.02 -11.20
N ILE A 9 -12.47 -4.14 -11.55
CA ILE A 9 -13.79 -4.50 -12.07
C ILE A 9 -13.66 -5.33 -13.35
N ALA A 10 -12.78 -4.94 -14.28
CA ALA A 10 -12.54 -5.67 -15.51
C ALA A 10 -11.95 -7.07 -15.25
N ILE A 11 -11.04 -7.19 -14.29
CA ILE A 11 -10.48 -8.48 -13.86
C ILE A 11 -11.58 -9.37 -13.27
N ARG A 12 -12.43 -8.83 -12.37
CA ARG A 12 -13.55 -9.57 -11.80
C ARG A 12 -14.48 -10.13 -12.88
N ARG A 13 -14.85 -9.29 -13.85
CA ARG A 13 -15.67 -9.70 -15.00
C ARG A 13 -14.98 -10.76 -15.86
N LYS A 14 -13.69 -10.58 -16.16
CA LYS A 14 -12.91 -11.51 -16.99
C LYS A 14 -12.88 -12.92 -16.39
N TYR A 15 -12.83 -13.03 -15.07
CA TYR A 15 -12.78 -14.32 -14.38
C TYR A 15 -14.14 -14.86 -13.93
N GLY A 16 -15.24 -14.11 -14.11
CA GLY A 16 -16.57 -14.58 -13.72
C GLY A 16 -16.82 -14.56 -12.22
N ILE A 17 -16.10 -13.70 -11.48
CA ILE A 17 -16.16 -13.65 -10.01
C ILE A 17 -17.56 -13.28 -9.52
N ASP A 18 -18.24 -12.39 -10.25
CA ASP A 18 -19.51 -11.78 -9.86
C ASP A 18 -20.71 -12.35 -10.65
N THR A 19 -20.51 -13.37 -11.49
CA THR A 19 -21.62 -14.06 -12.16
C THR A 19 -22.25 -15.04 -11.18
N GLU A 20 -23.40 -14.67 -10.62
CA GLU A 20 -24.30 -15.65 -10.00
C GLU A 20 -24.61 -16.74 -11.03
N GLY A 21 -24.65 -17.99 -10.57
CA GLY A 21 -24.94 -19.15 -11.41
C GLY A 21 -26.35 -19.12 -11.97
N ASP A 22 -26.55 -18.38 -13.06
CA ASP A 22 -27.75 -18.42 -13.91
C ASP A 22 -27.83 -19.68 -14.79
N TYR A 23 -27.11 -20.74 -14.42
CA TYR A 23 -27.45 -22.09 -14.86
C TYR A 23 -28.14 -22.78 -13.69
N GLU A 24 -29.42 -23.08 -13.90
CA GLU A 24 -30.17 -24.12 -13.20
C GLU A 24 -29.37 -25.44 -13.26
N ASP A 25 -28.34 -25.58 -12.42
CA ASP A 25 -27.65 -26.85 -12.24
C ASP A 25 -28.54 -27.69 -11.33
N VAL A 26 -29.42 -28.46 -11.96
CA VAL A 26 -30.16 -29.57 -11.38
C VAL A 26 -29.17 -30.73 -11.12
N GLY A 27 -28.12 -30.44 -10.37
CA GLY A 27 -27.06 -31.36 -9.95
C GLY A 27 -27.16 -31.67 -8.45
N PRO A 28 -26.66 -32.83 -7.99
CA PRO A 28 -26.87 -33.28 -6.62
C PRO A 28 -26.32 -32.27 -5.61
N ALA A 29 -27.18 -31.85 -4.69
CA ALA A 29 -26.94 -30.89 -3.63
C ALA A 29 -25.75 -31.31 -2.74
N ASN A 30 -24.52 -30.92 -3.10
CA ASN A 30 -23.41 -30.95 -2.13
C ASN A 30 -22.16 -30.12 -2.47
N LYS A 31 -22.22 -29.14 -3.37
CA LYS A 31 -21.18 -28.12 -3.49
C LYS A 31 -21.82 -26.75 -3.43
N LYS A 32 -21.72 -26.08 -2.27
CA LYS A 32 -21.84 -24.62 -2.27
C LYS A 32 -20.78 -24.11 -3.26
N PRO A 33 -21.13 -23.34 -4.30
CA PRO A 33 -20.12 -22.68 -5.10
C PRO A 33 -19.28 -21.85 -4.14
N GLN A 34 -17.98 -22.17 -4.07
CA GLN A 34 -17.03 -21.34 -3.35
C GLN A 34 -17.05 -20.01 -4.10
N SER A 35 -17.64 -18.95 -3.52
CA SER A 35 -17.65 -17.66 -4.19
C SER A 35 -16.21 -17.29 -4.48
N GLU A 36 -15.92 -16.99 -5.73
CA GLU A 36 -14.57 -16.56 -6.10
C GLU A 36 -14.27 -15.28 -5.30
N ARG A 37 -13.04 -15.20 -4.76
CA ARG A 37 -12.65 -14.11 -3.85
C ARG A 37 -11.58 -13.26 -4.51
N VAL A 38 -11.67 -11.95 -4.32
CA VAL A 38 -10.64 -11.00 -4.70
C VAL A 38 -9.85 -10.60 -3.46
N THR A 39 -8.56 -10.95 -3.43
CA THR A 39 -7.62 -10.47 -2.42
C THR A 39 -6.71 -9.42 -3.04
N TYR A 40 -6.72 -8.21 -2.48
CA TYR A 40 -5.79 -7.15 -2.88
C TYR A 40 -4.53 -7.23 -2.03
N VAL A 41 -3.38 -7.38 -2.68
CA VAL A 41 -2.07 -7.36 -2.00
C VAL A 41 -1.29 -6.15 -2.49
N GLY A 42 -0.85 -5.31 -1.56
CA GLY A 42 -0.16 -4.06 -1.88
C GLY A 42 1.02 -3.79 -0.96
N HIS A 43 2.10 -3.27 -1.55
CA HIS A 43 3.28 -2.78 -0.84
C HIS A 43 3.48 -1.29 -1.13
N ASP A 44 3.94 -0.51 -0.14
CA ASP A 44 4.26 0.92 -0.26
C ASP A 44 3.14 1.70 -1.00
N TRP A 45 3.37 2.22 -2.22
CA TRP A 45 2.31 2.88 -3.01
C TRP A 45 1.11 1.98 -3.30
N GLY A 46 1.32 0.69 -3.53
CA GLY A 46 0.25 -0.29 -3.61
C GLY A 46 -0.53 -0.38 -2.30
N ALA A 47 0.15 -0.32 -1.15
CA ALA A 47 -0.53 -0.26 0.15
C ALA A 47 -1.31 1.04 0.34
N VAL A 48 -0.75 2.20 -0.05
CA VAL A 48 -1.43 3.51 -0.01
C VAL A 48 -2.72 3.48 -0.83
N LEU A 49 -2.66 2.95 -2.05
CA LEU A 49 -3.83 2.81 -2.91
C LEU A 49 -4.81 1.77 -2.35
N GLY A 50 -4.31 0.67 -1.78
CA GLY A 50 -5.11 -0.34 -1.10
C GLY A 50 -5.90 0.24 0.08
N PHE A 51 -5.29 1.07 0.92
CA PHE A 51 -6.01 1.78 1.99
C PHE A 51 -7.13 2.67 1.45
N ARG A 52 -6.88 3.38 0.35
CA ARG A 52 -7.91 4.19 -0.30
C ARG A 52 -9.05 3.34 -0.85
N LEU A 53 -8.75 2.21 -1.50
CA LEU A 53 -9.78 1.29 -2.00
C LEU A 53 -10.59 0.72 -0.83
N ALA A 54 -9.93 0.24 0.22
CA ALA A 54 -10.58 -0.30 1.42
C ALA A 54 -11.47 0.72 2.14
N SER A 55 -11.17 2.03 2.05
CA SER A 55 -11.98 3.10 2.64
C SER A 55 -13.07 3.63 1.70
N GLU A 56 -12.79 3.78 0.40
CA GLU A 56 -13.65 4.51 -0.54
C GLU A 56 -14.43 3.62 -1.53
N ALA A 57 -14.04 2.35 -1.69
CA ALA A 57 -14.66 1.37 -2.57
C ALA A 57 -14.38 -0.07 -2.05
N PRO A 58 -14.81 -0.39 -0.81
CA PRO A 58 -14.50 -1.67 -0.15
C PRO A 58 -14.99 -2.90 -0.92
N GLN A 59 -16.00 -2.75 -1.78
CA GLN A 59 -16.60 -3.84 -2.58
C GLN A 59 -15.64 -4.40 -3.64
N LEU A 60 -14.55 -3.70 -3.95
CA LEU A 60 -13.63 -4.12 -5.00
C LEU A 60 -12.82 -5.37 -4.63
N ALA A 61 -12.61 -5.61 -3.33
CA ALA A 61 -11.88 -6.78 -2.84
C ALA A 61 -12.47 -7.27 -1.50
N ASP A 62 -12.50 -8.58 -1.31
CA ASP A 62 -12.98 -9.23 -0.09
C ASP A 62 -11.99 -9.09 1.07
N ARG A 63 -10.70 -8.93 0.76
CA ARG A 63 -9.61 -8.84 1.72
C ARG A 63 -8.50 -7.96 1.17
N PHE A 64 -7.92 -7.13 2.04
CA PHE A 64 -6.73 -6.34 1.75
C PHE A 64 -5.55 -6.84 2.60
N ILE A 65 -4.42 -7.14 1.96
CA ILE A 65 -3.14 -7.45 2.62
C ILE A 65 -2.16 -6.35 2.23
N LEU A 66 -1.86 -5.46 3.18
CA LEU A 66 -1.12 -4.22 2.91
C LEU A 66 0.18 -4.20 3.69
N THR A 67 1.27 -3.82 3.03
CA THR A 67 2.61 -3.89 3.63
C THR A 67 3.37 -2.57 3.48
N ASN A 68 4.03 -2.14 4.57
CA ASN A 68 4.94 -1.00 4.62
C ASN A 68 4.51 0.24 3.81
N GLY A 69 3.25 0.66 3.93
CA GLY A 69 2.74 1.87 3.28
C GLY A 69 1.87 2.71 4.23
N PRO A 70 1.84 4.04 4.08
CA PRO A 70 1.12 4.90 5.01
C PRO A 70 -0.39 4.98 4.73
N LEU A 71 -1.20 4.87 5.79
CA LEU A 71 -2.59 5.32 5.77
C LEU A 71 -2.63 6.86 5.89
N LEU A 72 -2.63 7.56 4.75
CA LEU A 72 -2.40 9.01 4.74
C LEU A 72 -3.37 9.87 5.58
N PRO A 73 -4.68 9.55 5.70
CA PRO A 73 -5.55 10.28 6.62
C PRO A 73 -5.13 10.15 8.08
N LEU A 74 -4.63 8.98 8.50
CA LEU A 74 -4.06 8.77 9.83
C LEU A 74 -2.77 9.59 10.01
N VAL A 75 -1.84 9.50 9.06
CA VAL A 75 -0.58 10.27 9.10
C VAL A 75 -0.83 11.77 9.23
N LYS A 76 -1.81 12.30 8.50
CA LYS A 76 -2.23 13.70 8.60
C LYS A 76 -2.76 14.04 9.99
N SER A 77 -3.56 13.16 10.57
CA SER A 77 -4.11 13.31 11.93
C SER A 77 -2.97 13.33 12.97
N ASN A 78 -2.05 12.38 12.89
CA ASN A 78 -0.88 12.28 13.76
C ASN A 78 0.02 13.53 13.66
N LEU A 79 0.28 14.00 12.44
CA LEU A 79 1.05 15.23 12.21
C LEU A 79 0.36 16.46 12.82
N ALA A 80 -0.94 16.62 12.59
CA ALA A 80 -1.71 17.74 13.14
C ALA A 80 -1.73 17.70 14.68
N GLN A 81 -1.98 16.53 15.26
CA GLN A 81 -2.06 16.37 16.71
C GLN A 81 -0.70 16.57 17.40
N ALA A 82 0.38 16.06 16.80
CA ALA A 82 1.73 16.29 17.29
C ALA A 82 2.13 17.77 17.21
N TRP A 83 1.77 18.47 16.11
CA TRP A 83 2.01 19.90 15.97
C TRP A 83 1.24 20.74 17.00
N GLU A 84 -0.07 20.51 17.12
CA GLU A 84 -0.93 21.25 18.05
C GLU A 84 -0.53 21.02 19.50
N SER A 85 -0.27 19.77 19.89
CA SER A 85 0.11 19.44 21.26
C SER A 85 1.48 20.01 21.61
N SER A 86 2.45 19.93 20.70
CA SER A 86 3.79 20.52 20.89
C SER A 86 3.72 22.05 20.98
N GLY A 87 2.88 22.69 20.16
CA GLY A 87 2.65 24.13 20.24
C GLY A 87 2.03 24.58 21.57
N LYS A 88 1.09 23.79 22.13
CA LYS A 88 0.53 24.04 23.47
C LYS A 88 1.60 23.87 24.57
N MET A 89 2.40 22.81 24.52
CA MET A 89 3.50 22.58 25.47
C MET A 89 4.52 23.71 25.43
N PHE A 90 4.91 24.16 24.23
CA PHE A 90 5.85 25.27 24.05
C PHE A 90 5.29 26.61 24.57
N LYS A 91 4.02 26.92 24.31
CA LYS A 91 3.36 28.11 24.88
C LYS A 91 3.32 28.07 26.41
N THR A 92 3.07 26.91 27.01
CA THR A 92 3.11 26.74 28.47
C THR A 92 4.52 26.93 29.01
N PHE A 93 5.53 26.39 28.32
CA PHE A 93 6.94 26.62 28.64
C PHE A 93 7.31 28.10 28.63
N LEU A 94 6.95 28.84 27.58
CA LEU A 94 7.21 30.29 27.49
C LEU A 94 6.55 31.08 28.62
N ARG A 95 5.40 30.63 29.14
CA ARG A 95 4.71 31.28 30.26
C ARG A 95 5.36 30.98 31.61
N ASN A 96 5.93 29.78 31.81
CA ASN A 96 6.48 29.33 33.09
C ASN A 96 7.80 28.55 32.92
N PRO A 97 8.88 29.17 32.42
CA PRO A 97 10.06 28.45 31.93
C PRO A 97 10.78 27.63 33.01
N PHE A 98 10.88 28.15 34.23
CA PHE A 98 11.57 27.46 35.34
C PHE A 98 10.82 26.23 35.85
N HIS A 99 9.49 26.23 35.82
CA HIS A 99 8.65 25.15 36.36
C HIS A 99 8.21 24.12 35.30
N SER A 100 8.38 24.41 34.01
CA SER A 100 7.88 23.58 32.92
C SER A 100 8.94 23.21 31.87
N HIS A 101 10.21 23.22 32.26
CA HIS A 101 11.33 22.80 31.41
C HIS A 101 11.18 21.37 30.87
N THR A 102 10.54 20.46 31.62
CA THR A 102 10.22 19.09 31.18
C THR A 102 9.22 19.07 30.02
N LEU A 103 8.29 20.03 29.94
CA LEU A 103 7.35 20.15 28.82
C LEU A 103 8.05 20.50 27.51
N LEU A 104 9.15 21.27 27.57
CA LEU A 104 9.97 21.56 26.39
C LEU A 104 10.64 20.29 25.86
N LEU A 105 11.24 19.48 26.74
CA LEU A 105 11.85 18.20 26.37
C LEU A 105 10.81 17.22 25.79
N GLN A 106 9.61 17.17 26.39
CA GLN A 106 8.50 16.37 25.87
C GLN A 106 8.02 16.86 24.49
N ALA A 107 7.91 18.17 24.27
CA ALA A 107 7.56 18.74 22.98
C ALA A 107 8.59 18.37 21.90
N ILE A 108 9.88 18.49 22.20
CA ILE A 108 10.96 18.10 21.29
C ILE A 108 10.90 16.59 20.99
N SER A 109 10.72 15.76 22.02
CA SER A 109 10.62 14.31 21.86
C SER A 109 9.44 13.90 20.98
N ARG A 110 8.31 14.61 21.05
CA ARG A 110 7.13 14.35 20.20
C ARG A 110 7.33 14.76 18.75
N LEU A 111 8.08 15.83 18.49
CA LEU A 111 8.36 16.27 17.12
C LEU A 111 9.48 15.46 16.45
N LYS A 112 10.33 14.76 17.22
CA LYS A 112 11.47 14.01 16.69
C LYS A 112 11.08 12.99 15.60
N PRO A 113 10.06 12.13 15.76
CA PRO A 113 9.65 11.20 14.70
C PRO A 113 9.17 11.93 13.43
N LEU A 114 8.51 13.08 13.58
CA LEU A 114 8.06 13.88 12.43
C LEU A 114 9.22 14.49 11.65
N PHE A 115 10.22 15.05 12.35
CA PHE A 115 11.43 15.57 11.70
C PHE A 115 12.21 14.47 11.00
N ARG A 116 12.33 13.29 11.63
CA ARG A 116 12.92 12.12 10.98
C ARG A 116 12.15 11.77 9.71
N GLN A 117 10.81 11.68 9.77
CA GLN A 117 10.00 11.37 8.60
C GLN A 117 10.16 12.42 7.48
N LEU A 118 10.24 13.70 7.82
CA LEU A 118 10.48 14.77 6.85
C LEU A 118 11.80 14.58 6.09
N ILE A 119 12.86 14.19 6.80
CA ILE A 119 14.18 13.88 6.20
C ILE A 119 14.07 12.65 5.30
N LEU A 120 13.45 11.56 5.79
CA LEU A 120 13.27 10.32 5.04
C LEU A 120 12.43 10.52 3.76
N SER A 121 11.45 11.43 3.81
CA SER A 121 10.59 11.78 2.66
C SER A 121 11.15 12.91 1.79
N GLY A 122 12.39 13.38 2.03
CA GLY A 122 12.99 14.49 1.27
C GLY A 122 13.09 14.23 -0.23
N TYR A 123 13.25 12.97 -0.64
CA TYR A 123 13.31 12.57 -2.05
C TYR A 123 12.02 12.92 -2.82
N ILE A 124 10.87 13.05 -2.14
CA ILE A 124 9.59 13.41 -2.76
C ILE A 124 9.70 14.78 -3.45
N PHE A 125 10.50 15.70 -2.91
CA PHE A 125 10.75 16.99 -3.54
C PHE A 125 11.34 16.85 -4.95
N VAL A 126 12.30 15.93 -5.12
CA VAL A 126 12.92 15.65 -6.42
C VAL A 126 11.85 15.20 -7.43
N PHE A 127 10.86 14.43 -6.99
CA PHE A 127 9.80 13.91 -7.87
C PHE A 127 8.79 14.98 -8.31
N GLN A 128 8.76 16.13 -7.63
CA GLN A 128 7.95 17.29 -8.02
C GLN A 128 8.66 18.26 -8.98
N LEU A 129 9.96 18.06 -9.24
CA LEU A 129 10.73 18.90 -10.17
C LEU A 129 10.20 18.79 -11.62
N PRO A 130 10.62 19.70 -12.53
CA PRO A 130 10.37 19.56 -13.96
C PRO A 130 10.74 18.17 -14.48
N MET A 131 9.89 17.62 -15.36
CA MET A 131 9.99 16.22 -15.80
C MET A 131 11.36 15.82 -16.38
N PRO A 132 12.13 16.69 -17.07
CA PRO A 132 13.50 16.34 -17.48
C PRO A 132 14.42 15.97 -16.31
N LEU A 133 14.34 16.68 -15.18
CA LEU A 133 15.14 16.41 -13.97
C LEU A 133 14.68 15.12 -13.28
N VAL A 134 13.36 14.90 -13.22
CA VAL A 134 12.79 13.65 -12.69
C VAL A 134 13.28 12.46 -13.52
N ARG A 135 13.17 12.51 -14.85
CA ARG A 135 13.68 11.45 -15.73
C ARG A 135 15.18 11.24 -15.57
N TYR A 136 15.95 12.32 -15.45
CA TYR A 136 17.39 12.23 -15.18
C TYR A 136 17.70 11.54 -13.85
N THR A 137 16.86 11.68 -12.83
CA THR A 137 17.04 10.94 -11.55
C THR A 137 17.00 9.43 -11.78
N GLY A 138 16.15 8.95 -12.67
CA GLY A 138 16.03 7.52 -12.99
C GLY A 138 17.16 6.97 -13.87
N SER A 139 17.74 7.77 -14.76
CA SER A 139 18.73 7.30 -15.76
C SER A 139 20.16 7.83 -15.57
N GLY A 140 20.32 8.92 -14.83
CA GLY A 140 21.57 9.64 -14.63
C GLY A 140 22.63 8.81 -13.91
N GLY A 141 23.90 9.10 -14.20
CA GLY A 141 25.03 8.38 -13.61
C GLY A 141 24.97 6.87 -13.82
N ASN A 142 24.56 6.42 -15.02
CA ASN A 142 24.36 5.01 -15.34
C ASN A 142 23.37 4.32 -14.37
N TYR A 143 22.19 4.90 -14.20
CA TYR A 143 21.12 4.41 -13.32
C TYR A 143 21.54 4.28 -11.84
N SER A 144 22.52 5.08 -11.40
CA SER A 144 23.09 5.01 -10.04
C SER A 144 22.04 5.05 -8.92
N PHE A 145 21.04 5.92 -9.05
CA PHE A 145 19.94 6.01 -8.09
C PHE A 145 19.11 4.72 -8.02
N LEU A 146 18.71 4.16 -9.17
CA LEU A 146 17.94 2.90 -9.19
C LEU A 146 18.77 1.74 -8.66
N LYS A 147 20.06 1.65 -9.02
CA LYS A 147 20.97 0.63 -8.48
C LYS A 147 21.09 0.70 -6.97
N MET A 148 21.24 1.90 -6.41
CA MET A 148 21.27 2.11 -4.96
C MET A 148 19.95 1.65 -4.31
N VAL A 149 18.80 2.01 -4.88
CA VAL A 149 17.49 1.57 -4.37
C VAL A 149 17.35 0.05 -4.44
N HIS A 150 17.86 -0.61 -5.48
CA HIS A 150 17.80 -2.07 -5.59
C HIS A 150 18.67 -2.79 -4.56
N VAL A 151 19.89 -2.30 -4.32
CA VAL A 151 20.73 -2.82 -3.24
C VAL A 151 20.05 -2.64 -1.89
N GLN A 152 19.41 -1.49 -1.65
CA GLN A 152 18.64 -1.26 -0.42
C GLN A 152 17.41 -2.19 -0.33
N ALA A 153 16.70 -2.41 -1.44
CA ALA A 153 15.50 -3.23 -1.49
C ALA A 153 15.77 -4.72 -1.33
N ALA A 154 16.97 -5.19 -1.67
CA ALA A 154 17.38 -6.56 -1.37
C ALA A 154 17.41 -6.85 0.14
N GLY A 155 17.59 -5.81 0.96
CA GLY A 155 17.63 -5.93 2.41
C GLY A 155 18.88 -6.70 2.89
N ASN A 156 18.73 -7.49 3.94
CA ASN A 156 19.82 -8.25 4.55
C ASN A 156 20.11 -9.55 3.79
N VAL A 157 20.60 -9.44 2.55
CA VAL A 157 21.12 -10.59 1.80
C VAL A 157 22.59 -10.84 2.12
N VAL A 158 23.01 -12.11 2.10
CA VAL A 158 24.43 -12.50 2.30
C VAL A 158 25.29 -11.92 1.17
N GLU A 159 24.77 -11.94 -0.05
CA GLU A 159 25.39 -11.38 -1.24
C GLU A 159 24.28 -10.87 -2.16
N PHE A 160 24.47 -9.67 -2.72
CA PHE A 160 23.63 -9.14 -3.80
C PHE A 160 24.33 -9.44 -5.12
N THR A 161 23.88 -10.47 -5.82
CA THR A 161 24.57 -11.02 -6.98
C THR A 161 24.34 -10.19 -8.24
N ASP A 162 25.16 -10.40 -9.28
CA ASP A 162 24.95 -9.79 -10.60
C ASP A 162 23.57 -10.13 -11.17
N ARG A 163 23.10 -11.37 -10.94
CA ARG A 163 21.77 -11.80 -11.35
C ARG A 163 20.67 -11.02 -10.63
N ASP A 164 20.81 -10.79 -9.31
CA ASP A 164 19.84 -10.00 -8.56
C ASP A 164 19.78 -8.56 -9.08
N ALA A 165 20.94 -7.99 -9.44
CA ALA A 165 21.03 -6.67 -10.05
C ALA A 165 20.33 -6.62 -11.42
N GLU A 166 20.56 -7.62 -12.27
CA GLU A 166 19.93 -7.75 -13.58
C GLU A 166 18.42 -7.89 -13.49
N GLU A 167 17.93 -8.82 -12.65
CA GLU A 167 16.49 -9.04 -12.41
C GLU A 167 15.82 -7.80 -11.82
N SER A 168 16.48 -7.12 -10.87
CA SER A 168 15.99 -5.88 -10.27
C SER A 168 15.88 -4.74 -11.29
N MET A 169 16.91 -4.54 -12.11
CA MET A 169 16.88 -3.52 -13.15
C MET A 169 15.85 -3.84 -14.24
N ALA A 170 15.73 -5.10 -14.65
CA ALA A 170 14.76 -5.54 -15.63
C ALA A 170 13.32 -5.38 -15.13
N SER A 171 13.05 -5.74 -13.86
CA SER A 171 11.72 -5.57 -13.25
C SER A 171 11.30 -4.10 -13.17
N THR A 172 12.25 -3.20 -12.94
CA THR A 172 11.99 -1.76 -12.95
C THR A 172 11.79 -1.25 -14.37
N LEU A 173 12.82 -1.34 -15.22
CA LEU A 173 12.85 -0.67 -16.53
C LEU A 173 11.86 -1.29 -17.53
N GLY A 174 11.49 -2.55 -17.34
CA GLY A 174 10.66 -3.31 -18.27
C GLY A 174 11.44 -3.80 -19.49
N PRO A 175 10.74 -4.21 -20.56
CA PRO A 175 11.36 -4.83 -21.72
C PRO A 175 12.30 -3.86 -22.46
N GLY A 176 13.43 -4.38 -22.93
CA GLY A 176 14.38 -3.66 -23.78
C GLY A 176 13.91 -3.53 -25.22
N ALA A 177 14.73 -2.87 -26.05
CA ALA A 177 14.42 -2.62 -27.45
C ALA A 177 14.35 -3.91 -28.29
N THR A 178 15.04 -4.96 -27.87
CA THR A 178 15.00 -6.28 -28.52
C THR A 178 13.72 -7.02 -28.12
N GLU A 179 13.43 -7.09 -26.83
CA GLU A 179 12.23 -7.74 -26.28
C GLU A 179 10.95 -7.09 -26.81
N PHE A 180 10.94 -5.76 -26.96
CA PHE A 180 9.79 -5.04 -27.52
C PHE A 180 9.37 -5.52 -28.92
N LYS A 181 10.30 -6.06 -29.72
CA LYS A 181 10.03 -6.56 -31.08
C LYS A 181 9.54 -8.01 -31.10
N THR A 182 9.50 -8.66 -29.94
CA THR A 182 9.03 -10.05 -29.84
C THR A 182 7.52 -10.10 -29.91
N THR A 183 7.02 -11.27 -30.34
CA THR A 183 5.60 -11.54 -30.52
C THR A 183 5.29 -12.89 -29.88
N THR A 184 4.16 -13.02 -29.21
CA THR A 184 3.68 -14.33 -28.72
C THR A 184 3.33 -15.25 -29.89
N LYS A 185 3.12 -16.54 -29.61
CA LYS A 185 2.68 -17.51 -30.64
C LYS A 185 1.37 -17.09 -31.31
N ASP A 186 0.50 -16.40 -30.57
CA ASP A 186 -0.81 -15.92 -31.02
C ASP A 186 -0.75 -14.55 -31.70
N GLY A 187 0.45 -13.99 -31.91
CA GLY A 187 0.61 -12.72 -32.61
C GLY A 187 0.56 -11.47 -31.71
N GLU A 188 0.45 -11.63 -30.39
CA GLU A 188 0.37 -10.49 -29.46
C GLU A 188 1.74 -9.81 -29.31
N GLN A 189 1.71 -8.47 -29.28
CA GLN A 189 2.90 -7.62 -29.19
C GLN A 189 2.78 -6.65 -28.03
N TYR A 190 3.91 -6.09 -27.60
CA TYR A 190 3.90 -5.01 -26.63
C TYR A 190 3.18 -3.76 -27.17
N PRO A 191 2.41 -3.04 -26.34
CA PRO A 191 1.70 -1.86 -26.77
C PRO A 191 2.66 -0.71 -27.11
N HIS A 192 2.24 0.21 -27.98
CA HIS A 192 3.04 1.37 -28.40
C HIS A 192 3.54 2.27 -27.24
N SER A 193 2.88 2.23 -26.08
CA SER A 193 3.33 2.93 -24.87
C SER A 193 4.71 2.45 -24.39
N ILE A 194 5.06 1.18 -24.63
CA ILE A 194 6.37 0.61 -24.27
C ILE A 194 7.48 1.19 -25.15
N ALA A 195 7.23 1.39 -26.45
CA ALA A 195 8.19 2.03 -27.35
C ALA A 195 8.60 3.43 -26.87
N ARG A 196 7.66 4.15 -26.24
CA ARG A 196 7.95 5.45 -25.60
C ARG A 196 8.84 5.28 -24.37
N ARG A 197 8.51 4.34 -23.47
CA ARG A 197 9.29 4.07 -22.25
C ARG A 197 10.74 3.69 -22.53
N ILE A 198 10.98 2.89 -23.58
CA ILE A 198 12.34 2.52 -24.00
C ILE A 198 13.18 3.76 -24.35
N LYS A 199 12.57 4.80 -24.92
CA LYS A 199 13.27 6.03 -25.31
C LYS A 199 13.51 6.99 -24.15
N ILE A 200 12.53 7.14 -23.26
CA ILE A 200 12.53 8.23 -22.25
C ILE A 200 12.70 7.74 -20.81
N GLY A 201 12.75 6.42 -20.59
CA GLY A 201 12.69 5.77 -19.30
C GLY A 201 11.26 5.67 -18.74
N ASN A 202 11.08 4.82 -17.74
CA ASN A 202 9.83 4.61 -17.01
C ASN A 202 9.69 5.51 -15.76
N PHE A 203 10.79 6.11 -15.29
CA PHE A 203 10.83 6.77 -13.98
C PHE A 203 9.88 7.97 -13.84
N GLY A 204 9.59 8.66 -14.95
CA GLY A 204 8.56 9.70 -14.97
C GLY A 204 7.15 9.17 -14.69
N ASP A 205 6.84 7.95 -15.15
CA ASP A 205 5.58 7.27 -14.85
C ASP A 205 5.56 6.87 -13.37
N THR A 206 6.66 6.33 -12.84
CA THR A 206 6.79 6.00 -11.40
C THR A 206 6.59 7.23 -10.52
N ALA A 207 7.20 8.37 -10.87
CA ALA A 207 7.04 9.62 -10.13
C ALA A 207 5.61 10.18 -10.19
N SER A 208 4.78 9.75 -11.15
CA SER A 208 3.41 10.25 -11.33
C SER A 208 2.50 9.91 -10.13
N TYR A 209 2.79 8.86 -9.35
CA TYR A 209 2.11 8.58 -8.09
C TYR A 209 2.20 9.75 -7.10
N TYR A 210 3.35 10.43 -7.06
CA TYR A 210 3.61 11.58 -6.21
C TYR A 210 3.03 12.88 -6.78
N ARG A 211 2.85 12.97 -8.10
CA ARG A 211 2.48 14.22 -8.80
C ARG A 211 0.98 14.35 -9.04
N HIS A 212 0.27 13.25 -9.28
CA HIS A 212 -1.11 13.26 -9.74
C HIS A 212 -2.15 13.09 -8.63
N GLY A 213 -1.73 13.24 -7.36
CA GLY A 213 -2.65 13.18 -6.23
C GLY A 213 -3.29 11.81 -6.02
N ALA A 214 -2.69 10.71 -6.53
CA ALA A 214 -3.25 9.37 -6.38
C ALA A 214 -3.44 8.97 -4.90
N ALA A 215 -2.62 9.53 -4.02
CA ALA A 215 -2.62 9.32 -2.58
C ALA A 215 -3.66 10.15 -1.81
N VAL A 216 -3.89 11.41 -2.22
CA VAL A 216 -4.59 12.42 -1.40
C VAL A 216 -5.72 13.15 -2.12
N GLY A 217 -5.76 13.10 -3.44
CA GLY A 217 -6.74 13.80 -4.25
C GLY A 217 -8.12 13.16 -4.15
N THR A 218 -9.16 13.99 -4.22
CA THR A 218 -10.55 13.56 -4.28
C THR A 218 -10.74 12.61 -5.47
N TRP A 219 -11.29 11.43 -5.20
CA TRP A 219 -11.63 10.49 -6.26
C TRP A 219 -13.03 10.78 -6.80
N HIS A 220 -13.08 11.49 -7.92
CA HIS A 220 -14.30 11.68 -8.70
C HIS A 220 -14.61 10.41 -9.49
N LYS A 221 -15.48 9.55 -8.94
CA LYS A 221 -15.91 8.30 -9.59
C LYS A 221 -16.84 8.60 -10.76
N SER A 222 -16.65 7.92 -11.89
CA SER A 222 -17.60 7.95 -13.01
C SER A 222 -18.94 7.29 -12.64
N LEU A 223 -20.00 7.56 -13.41
CA LEU A 223 -21.28 6.88 -13.21
C LEU A 223 -21.17 5.38 -13.46
N GLU A 224 -20.30 4.98 -14.40
CA GLU A 224 -19.97 3.61 -14.73
C GLU A 224 -19.33 2.89 -13.53
N THR A 225 -18.33 3.51 -12.90
CA THR A 225 -17.69 2.98 -11.69
C THR A 225 -18.66 2.94 -10.53
N ILE A 226 -19.47 3.98 -10.32
CA ILE A 226 -20.49 4.00 -9.27
C ILE A 226 -21.49 2.85 -9.46
N SER A 227 -22.02 2.70 -10.67
CA SER A 227 -22.97 1.63 -11.03
C SER A 227 -22.34 0.25 -10.83
N ALA A 228 -21.10 0.06 -11.27
CA ALA A 228 -20.38 -1.20 -11.08
C ALA A 228 -20.19 -1.52 -9.59
N LEU A 229 -19.78 -0.54 -8.76
CA LEU A 229 -19.63 -0.74 -7.33
C LEU A 229 -20.95 -1.09 -6.63
N TYR A 230 -22.08 -0.51 -7.07
CA TYR A 230 -23.40 -0.92 -6.57
C TYR A 230 -23.72 -2.38 -6.93
N GLY A 231 -23.37 -2.82 -8.14
CA GLY A 231 -23.56 -4.20 -8.57
C GLY A 231 -22.73 -5.21 -7.77
N LEU A 232 -21.57 -4.80 -7.23
CA LEU A 232 -20.71 -5.63 -6.37
C LEU A 232 -21.20 -5.75 -4.92
N GLY A 233 -22.22 -4.99 -4.54
CA GLY A 233 -22.80 -5.02 -3.20
C GLY A 233 -23.10 -3.63 -2.64
N GLU A 234 -24.11 -3.54 -1.78
CA GLU A 234 -24.49 -2.26 -1.20
C GLU A 234 -23.41 -1.74 -0.22
N PRO A 235 -22.95 -0.48 -0.36
CA PRO A 235 -22.28 0.19 0.74
C PRO A 235 -23.24 0.27 1.94
N ARG A 236 -22.76 0.03 3.16
CA ARG A 236 -23.55 0.28 4.38
C ARG A 236 -24.00 1.76 4.36
N ARG A 237 -25.30 2.00 4.20
CA ARG A 237 -25.90 3.34 4.09
C ARG A 237 -26.58 3.76 5.40
N THR A 238 -26.53 5.06 5.69
CA THR A 238 -27.46 5.68 6.64
C THR A 238 -28.84 5.85 5.98
N SER A 239 -29.87 6.11 6.77
CA SER A 239 -31.25 6.38 6.28
C SER A 239 -31.37 7.60 5.35
N THR A 240 -30.30 8.38 5.18
CA THR A 240 -30.19 9.53 4.28
C THR A 240 -29.48 9.21 2.95
N GLY A 241 -29.12 7.95 2.69
CA GLY A 241 -28.45 7.53 1.45
C GLY A 241 -26.95 7.84 1.40
N MET A 242 -26.38 8.41 2.48
CA MET A 242 -24.94 8.59 2.62
C MET A 242 -24.28 7.27 3.04
N ALA A 243 -23.07 7.00 2.54
CA ALA A 243 -22.26 5.92 3.06
C ALA A 243 -22.00 6.16 4.56
N MET A 244 -22.33 5.19 5.41
CA MET A 244 -22.07 5.26 6.85
C MET A 244 -20.58 5.04 7.08
N GLN A 245 -19.77 6.11 7.01
CA GLN A 245 -18.40 6.05 7.49
C GLN A 245 -18.43 6.02 9.02
N THR A 246 -18.26 4.83 9.59
CA THR A 246 -18.02 4.68 11.02
C THR A 246 -16.54 4.93 11.28
N GLY A 247 -16.20 6.06 11.91
CA GLY A 247 -14.82 6.35 12.34
C GLY A 247 -14.27 7.67 11.82
N PRO A 248 -12.96 7.92 12.02
CA PRO A 248 -12.29 9.12 11.53
C PRO A 248 -12.24 9.15 9.99
N PRO A 249 -11.99 10.32 9.37
CA PRO A 249 -11.85 10.43 7.92
C PRO A 249 -10.80 9.46 7.38
N GLY A 250 -11.18 8.60 6.43
CA GLY A 250 -10.29 7.57 5.89
C GLY A 250 -10.29 6.25 6.67
N ALA A 251 -11.17 6.08 7.67
CA ALA A 251 -11.45 4.79 8.27
C ALA A 251 -11.78 3.76 7.18
N LEU A 252 -11.24 2.56 7.34
CA LEU A 252 -11.43 1.48 6.40
C LEU A 252 -12.87 0.95 6.53
N GLN A 253 -13.34 0.35 5.45
CA GLN A 253 -14.65 -0.30 5.39
C GLN A 253 -14.54 -1.78 5.00
N ALA A 254 -13.33 -2.26 4.72
CA ALA A 254 -13.03 -3.63 4.34
C ALA A 254 -11.98 -4.25 5.28
N ASN A 255 -12.07 -5.57 5.45
CA ASN A 255 -11.15 -6.31 6.31
C ASN A 255 -9.72 -6.21 5.76
N THR A 256 -8.80 -5.78 6.62
CA THR A 256 -7.42 -5.46 6.21
C THR A 256 -6.42 -6.11 7.16
N THR A 257 -5.50 -6.91 6.61
CA THR A 257 -4.33 -7.43 7.32
C THR A 257 -3.14 -6.56 6.95
N ILE A 258 -2.57 -5.86 7.92
CA ILE A 258 -1.41 -5.00 7.72
C ILE A 258 -0.18 -5.74 8.22
N LEU A 259 0.82 -5.94 7.36
CA LEU A 259 2.12 -6.47 7.74
C LEU A 259 3.13 -5.32 7.72
N TRP A 260 3.82 -5.09 8.83
CA TRP A 260 4.71 -3.94 8.95
C TRP A 260 6.13 -4.35 9.35
N GLY A 261 7.12 -4.02 8.51
CA GLY A 261 8.52 -4.18 8.88
C GLY A 261 8.97 -3.17 9.93
N GLU A 262 9.41 -3.62 11.10
CA GLU A 262 9.84 -2.72 12.18
C GLU A 262 11.16 -2.01 11.86
N ALA A 263 11.99 -2.59 11.00
CA ALA A 263 13.25 -2.00 10.56
C ALA A 263 13.07 -1.05 9.36
N ASP A 264 11.85 -0.54 9.12
CA ASP A 264 11.54 0.33 7.99
C ASP A 264 12.43 1.58 7.98
N THR A 265 13.17 1.75 6.88
CA THR A 265 14.12 2.84 6.68
C THR A 265 13.51 4.06 5.99
N ALA A 266 12.27 3.97 5.51
CA ALA A 266 11.57 5.03 4.78
C ALA A 266 10.40 5.63 5.56
N LEU A 267 9.78 4.86 6.44
CA LEU A 267 8.56 5.20 7.17
C LEU A 267 8.73 4.96 8.67
N ASP A 268 8.58 6.01 9.48
CA ASP A 268 8.65 5.89 10.95
C ASP A 268 7.33 5.34 11.52
N PRO A 269 7.32 4.17 12.18
CA PRO A 269 6.10 3.53 12.64
C PRO A 269 5.31 4.37 13.66
N ASN A 270 5.97 5.24 14.43
CA ASN A 270 5.27 6.14 15.36
C ASN A 270 4.41 7.15 14.60
N VAL A 271 4.84 7.56 13.41
CA VAL A 271 4.07 8.48 12.56
C VAL A 271 2.98 7.72 11.81
N MET A 272 3.28 6.49 11.35
CA MET A 272 2.42 5.74 10.44
C MET A 272 1.34 4.89 11.12
N LEU A 273 1.58 4.41 12.34
CA LEU A 273 0.75 3.37 12.97
C LEU A 273 0.12 3.79 14.30
N GLU A 274 0.63 4.84 14.97
CA GLU A 274 0.02 5.33 16.20
C GLU A 274 -1.45 5.69 15.95
N GLY A 275 -2.39 5.08 16.68
CA GLY A 275 -3.83 5.30 16.49
C GLY A 275 -4.50 4.49 15.37
N ILE A 276 -3.77 3.60 14.68
CA ILE A 276 -4.33 2.87 13.52
C ILE A 276 -5.55 2.02 13.86
N ALA A 277 -5.67 1.53 15.10
CA ALA A 277 -6.82 0.76 15.55
C ALA A 277 -8.17 1.48 15.34
N ASP A 278 -8.19 2.82 15.39
CA ASP A 278 -9.41 3.60 15.19
C ASP A 278 -9.87 3.65 13.72
N TYR A 279 -9.00 3.27 12.80
CA TYR A 279 -9.27 3.21 11.37
C TYR A 279 -9.65 1.81 10.88
N LEU A 280 -9.46 0.78 11.71
CA LEU A 280 -9.68 -0.61 11.33
C LEU A 280 -11.10 -1.09 11.63
N VAL A 281 -11.64 -1.93 10.73
CA VAL A 281 -12.91 -2.65 10.93
C VAL A 281 -12.68 -4.01 11.58
N ARG A 282 -13.75 -4.59 12.14
CA ARG A 282 -13.72 -5.94 12.70
C ARG A 282 -13.22 -6.96 11.66
N GLY A 283 -12.32 -7.84 12.08
CA GLY A 283 -11.63 -8.80 11.21
C GLY A 283 -10.35 -8.27 10.57
N SER A 284 -9.89 -7.08 10.98
CA SER A 284 -8.62 -6.48 10.58
C SER A 284 -7.57 -6.61 11.68
N GLU A 285 -6.31 -6.65 11.30
CA GLU A 285 -5.19 -6.73 12.24
C GLU A 285 -3.92 -6.09 11.71
N LEU A 286 -3.02 -5.76 12.63
CA LEU A 286 -1.66 -5.30 12.37
C LEU A 286 -0.67 -6.31 12.95
N VAL A 287 0.18 -6.85 12.08
CA VAL A 287 1.26 -7.78 12.41
C VAL A 287 2.60 -7.08 12.18
N MET A 288 3.39 -6.96 13.24
CA MET A 288 4.73 -6.40 13.19
C MET A 288 5.74 -7.50 12.86
N LEU A 289 6.67 -7.19 11.96
CA LEU A 289 7.73 -8.06 11.47
C LEU A 289 9.10 -7.48 11.90
N PRO A 290 9.69 -7.94 13.02
CA PRO A 290 10.84 -7.27 13.65
C PRO A 290 12.12 -7.23 12.81
N ARG A 291 12.30 -8.14 11.86
CA ARG A 291 13.52 -8.26 11.02
C ARG A 291 13.31 -7.80 9.58
N THR A 292 12.15 -7.21 9.28
CA THR A 292 11.80 -6.74 7.95
C THR A 292 11.97 -5.23 7.88
N ALA A 293 12.58 -4.74 6.81
CA ALA A 293 12.71 -3.32 6.53
C ALA A 293 11.53 -2.82 5.66
N HIS A 294 11.79 -1.89 4.75
CA HIS A 294 10.74 -1.22 3.99
C HIS A 294 10.22 -2.05 2.82
N PHE A 295 11.10 -2.80 2.13
CA PHE A 295 10.79 -3.44 0.84
C PHE A 295 10.35 -4.89 1.05
N SER A 296 9.32 -5.08 1.88
CA SER A 296 8.90 -6.39 2.37
C SER A 296 8.62 -7.46 1.28
N PRO A 297 8.10 -7.15 0.07
CA PRO A 297 8.00 -8.17 -0.98
C PRO A 297 9.35 -8.61 -1.55
N MET A 298 10.38 -7.78 -1.44
CA MET A 298 11.72 -8.06 -1.93
C MET A 298 12.58 -8.78 -0.89
N GLU A 299 12.29 -8.62 0.39
CA GLU A 299 13.05 -9.23 1.49
C GLU A 299 12.65 -10.69 1.74
N VAL A 300 13.62 -11.61 1.72
CA VAL A 300 13.39 -13.06 1.78
C VAL A 300 12.56 -13.47 3.01
N GLU A 301 12.87 -12.93 4.19
CA GLU A 301 12.13 -13.26 5.42
C GLU A 301 10.68 -12.76 5.39
N ALA A 302 10.44 -11.60 4.78
CA ALA A 302 9.09 -11.03 4.73
C ALA A 302 8.20 -11.69 3.68
N ARG A 303 8.78 -12.20 2.59
CA ARG A 303 8.06 -12.94 1.54
C ARG A 303 7.27 -14.11 2.12
N VAL A 304 7.87 -14.90 3.03
CA VAL A 304 7.17 -16.05 3.64
C VAL A 304 5.99 -15.62 4.52
N ALA A 305 6.09 -14.46 5.19
CA ALA A 305 4.98 -13.91 5.97
C ALA A 305 3.85 -13.41 5.05
N ILE A 306 4.19 -12.72 3.96
CA ILE A 306 3.21 -12.24 2.96
C ILE A 306 2.53 -13.43 2.27
N GLU A 307 3.30 -14.42 1.83
CA GLU A 307 2.80 -15.64 1.20
C GLU A 307 1.84 -16.36 2.14
N LYS A 308 2.19 -16.52 3.42
CA LYS A 308 1.31 -17.15 4.42
C LYS A 308 0.00 -16.39 4.61
N ALA A 309 0.05 -15.06 4.64
CA ALA A 309 -1.15 -14.23 4.73
C ALA A 309 -2.05 -14.39 3.49
N VAL A 310 -1.45 -14.48 2.29
CA VAL A 310 -2.17 -14.73 1.03
C VAL A 310 -2.78 -16.12 1.01
N GLU A 311 -2.03 -17.16 1.39
CA GLU A 311 -2.52 -18.54 1.50
C GLU A 311 -3.72 -18.63 2.46
N TRP A 312 -3.63 -17.96 3.62
CA TRP A 312 -4.74 -17.89 4.57
C TRP A 312 -5.97 -17.22 3.96
N ALA A 313 -5.80 -16.09 3.27
CA ALA A 313 -6.90 -15.35 2.64
C ALA A 313 -7.59 -16.19 1.54
N VAL A 314 -6.79 -16.78 0.64
CA VAL A 314 -7.27 -17.65 -0.44
C VAL A 314 -7.89 -18.94 0.11
N GLY A 315 -7.36 -19.47 1.22
CA GLY A 315 -7.85 -20.63 1.95
C GLY A 315 -9.17 -20.42 2.70
N GLY A 316 -9.79 -19.24 2.57
CA GLY A 316 -11.07 -18.91 3.18
C GLY A 316 -10.97 -18.31 4.57
N GLU A 317 -9.81 -17.77 4.94
CA GLU A 317 -9.57 -17.07 6.20
C GLU A 317 -9.83 -17.92 7.45
N LYS A 318 -9.53 -19.21 7.37
CA LYS A 318 -9.73 -20.15 8.48
C LYS A 318 -8.60 -20.02 9.49
N GLY A 319 -8.95 -19.70 10.73
CA GLY A 319 -7.99 -19.58 11.82
C GLY A 319 -7.36 -18.18 11.92
N ASP A 320 -6.34 -18.08 12.76
CA ASP A 320 -5.69 -16.83 13.14
C ASP A 320 -4.46 -16.56 12.26
N VAL A 321 -4.56 -15.58 11.36
CA VAL A 321 -3.47 -15.24 10.42
C VAL A 321 -2.21 -14.75 11.13
N GLY A 322 -2.34 -13.97 12.19
CA GLY A 322 -1.20 -13.58 13.04
C GLY A 322 -0.43 -14.77 13.60
N ALA A 323 -1.12 -15.79 14.13
CA ALA A 323 -0.48 -17.02 14.59
C ALA A 323 0.18 -17.80 13.45
N MET A 324 -0.50 -17.94 12.30
CA MET A 324 0.06 -18.60 11.12
C MET A 324 1.31 -17.90 10.60
N ILE A 325 1.33 -16.57 10.63
CA ILE A 325 2.52 -15.78 10.27
C ILE A 325 3.63 -16.01 11.30
N ALA A 326 3.32 -16.01 12.60
CA ALA A 326 4.31 -16.25 13.65
C ALA A 326 4.97 -17.64 13.54
N ASP A 327 4.27 -18.65 13.02
CA ASP A 327 4.81 -19.99 12.77
C ASP A 327 5.91 -19.99 11.69
N VAL A 328 5.78 -19.16 10.65
CA VAL A 328 6.76 -19.05 9.55
C VAL A 328 7.74 -17.89 9.70
N TYR A 329 7.39 -16.92 10.56
CA TYR A 329 8.20 -15.74 10.88
C TYR A 329 8.32 -15.64 12.40
N PRO A 330 9.33 -16.28 13.01
CA PRO A 330 9.53 -16.23 14.44
C PRO A 330 9.68 -14.79 14.94
N GLY A 331 8.94 -14.43 15.97
CA GLY A 331 8.95 -13.08 16.55
C GLY A 331 7.98 -12.10 15.88
N ALA A 332 7.20 -12.51 14.88
CA ALA A 332 6.07 -11.69 14.44
C ALA A 332 5.07 -11.50 15.58
N VAL A 333 4.56 -10.27 15.75
CA VAL A 333 3.65 -9.93 16.84
C VAL A 333 2.42 -9.21 16.31
N VAL A 334 1.23 -9.70 16.67
CA VAL A 334 -0.03 -8.97 16.44
C VAL A 334 -0.15 -7.85 17.47
N THR A 335 -0.07 -6.59 17.03
CA THR A 335 -0.15 -5.42 17.92
C THR A 335 -1.54 -4.80 17.96
N VAL A 336 -2.36 -5.02 16.93
CA VAL A 336 -3.74 -4.55 16.87
C VAL A 336 -4.64 -5.65 16.30
N ARG A 337 -5.80 -5.83 16.92
CA ARG A 337 -6.88 -6.70 16.43
C ARG A 337 -8.24 -6.05 16.68
N LYS A 338 -9.11 -6.09 15.68
CA LYS A 338 -10.49 -5.56 15.74
C LYS A 338 -11.52 -6.65 15.45
#